data_AF-A0A8K0SFB9-F1
#
_entry.id   AF-A0A8K0SFB9-F1
#
_cell.length_a   1.000
_cell.length_b   1.000
_cell.length_c   1.000
_cell.angle_alpha   90.00
_cell.angle_beta   90.00
_cell.angle_gamma   90.00
#
_symmetry.space_group_name_H-M   'P 1'
#
loop_
_entity.id
_entity.type
_entity.pdbx_description
1 polymer ?
#
loop_
_entity_poly.entity_id
_entity_poly.type
_entity_poly.pdbx_seq_one_letter_code
_entity_poly.pdbx_strand_id
1 'polypeptide(L)'
;LLHRHRLFGPWTTAEFVVQSGYVIANLVLISFNASSVTMASLCAGRLALFNMIPLFLSPDLAFLADSLGLSLRVFRKVHCSSGVMTMMMTLVHGGLAILLAVVLSAQFLRRMLYEAFLRIHQALAILAASLICRHLLTIPDFPRLYLYVYASVASCLNISYLALILYRNVSVGKPFPRAYLLSHGGSTRIIVDLPRALQIDAGQYINLWIWAPEMSFWACMQSHPFTVASWSPVRQATLELFVKSRRGLTSKMPLVSGLECLAFFSGPHGPRIDVSDYKSAIMVASDYGIVAMLPFLQKFVHGYKFFTGRICRIHIIWHV
;
A
#
# COMPACT_ATOMS: atom_id res chain seq x y z
N LEU A 1 -22.98 16.51 -3.32
CA LEU A 1 -23.23 15.88 -2.01
C LEU A 1 -22.10 14.89 -1.73
N LEU A 2 -21.52 14.89 -0.52
CA LEU A 2 -20.36 14.10 -0.02
C LEU A 2 -19.01 14.85 0.08
N HIS A 3 -18.94 15.78 1.02
CA HIS A 3 -17.69 16.34 1.55
C HIS A 3 -17.63 16.31 3.09
N ARG A 4 -18.41 15.43 3.72
CA ARG A 4 -18.32 15.16 5.17
C ARG A 4 -17.31 14.02 5.37
N HIS A 5 -16.51 14.07 6.43
CA HIS A 5 -15.40 13.15 6.79
C HIS A 5 -14.00 13.49 6.26
N ARG A 6 -13.59 14.76 6.41
CA ARG A 6 -12.28 15.28 5.97
C ARG A 6 -11.08 14.93 6.88
N LEU A 7 -11.33 14.34 8.06
CA LEU A 7 -10.29 14.00 9.05
C LEU A 7 -10.19 12.49 9.35
N PHE A 8 -11.32 11.77 9.43
CA PHE A 8 -11.32 10.33 9.77
C PHE A 8 -11.80 9.40 8.65
N GLY A 9 -12.19 9.93 7.48
CA GLY A 9 -12.81 9.14 6.40
C GLY A 9 -14.18 8.57 6.81
N PRO A 10 -14.98 8.02 5.88
CA PRO A 10 -16.19 7.32 6.26
C PRO A 10 -15.79 6.00 6.94
N TRP A 11 -16.18 5.85 8.21
CA TRP A 11 -16.12 4.59 8.93
C TRP A 11 -17.43 3.87 8.69
N THR A 12 -17.37 2.61 8.29
CA THR A 12 -18.56 1.77 8.34
C THR A 12 -18.85 1.40 9.79
N THR A 13 -20.10 1.05 10.12
CA THR A 13 -20.46 0.58 11.47
C THR A 13 -19.61 -0.62 11.88
N ALA A 14 -19.36 -1.55 10.94
CA ALA A 14 -18.49 -2.70 11.17
C ALA A 14 -17.05 -2.28 11.51
N GLU A 15 -16.51 -1.29 10.80
CA GLU A 15 -15.16 -0.77 11.08
C GLU A 15 -15.07 -0.13 12.47
N PHE A 16 -16.09 0.63 12.87
CA PHE A 16 -16.15 1.21 14.22
C PHE A 16 -16.17 0.12 15.29
N VAL A 17 -17.05 -0.87 15.15
CA VAL A 17 -17.16 -1.99 16.11
C VAL A 17 -15.84 -2.76 16.23
N VAL A 18 -15.20 -3.09 15.09
CA VAL A 18 -13.92 -3.81 15.10
C VAL A 18 -12.82 -3.00 15.79
N GLN A 19 -12.71 -1.70 15.49
CA GLN A 19 -11.69 -0.86 16.10
C GLN A 19 -11.95 -0.61 17.59
N SER A 20 -13.20 -0.37 17.99
CA SER A 20 -13.57 -0.25 19.40
C SER A 20 -13.28 -1.53 20.17
N GLY A 21 -13.64 -2.70 19.62
CA GLY A 21 -13.32 -4.00 20.22
C GLY A 21 -11.82 -4.21 20.37
N TYR A 22 -11.03 -3.87 19.34
CA TYR A 22 -9.57 -3.92 19.40
C TYR A 22 -8.98 -3.01 20.50
N VAL A 23 -9.46 -1.77 20.63
CA VAL A 23 -9.02 -0.85 21.68
C VAL A 23 -9.40 -1.37 23.07
N ILE A 24 -10.65 -1.81 23.25
CA ILE A 24 -11.13 -2.36 24.54
C ILE A 24 -10.31 -3.59 24.92
N ALA A 25 -10.05 -4.51 23.99
CA ALA A 25 -9.24 -5.69 24.25
C ALA A 25 -7.84 -5.32 24.73
N ASN A 26 -7.18 -4.35 24.09
CA ASN A 26 -5.86 -3.89 24.53
C ASN A 26 -5.90 -3.25 25.94
N LEU A 27 -6.91 -2.41 26.21
CA LEU A 27 -7.09 -1.78 27.53
C LEU A 27 -7.35 -2.81 28.64
N VAL A 28 -8.20 -3.81 28.37
CA VAL A 28 -8.46 -4.91 29.30
C VAL A 28 -7.19 -5.69 29.55
N LEU A 29 -6.40 -6.05 28.53
CA LEU A 29 -5.16 -6.81 28.70
C LEU A 29 -4.08 -6.07 29.53
N ILE A 30 -4.05 -4.74 29.50
CA ILE A 30 -3.13 -3.95 30.34
C ILE A 30 -3.60 -3.89 31.78
N SER A 31 -4.91 -3.75 31.98
CA SER A 31 -5.52 -3.58 33.31
C SER A 31 -5.78 -4.90 34.02
N PHE A 32 -5.89 -5.99 33.27
CA PHE A 32 -6.14 -7.32 33.82
C PHE A 32 -4.95 -7.78 34.66
N ASN A 33 -5.21 -7.91 35.97
CA ASN A 33 -4.24 -8.38 36.97
C ASN A 33 -3.03 -7.43 37.20
N ALA A 34 -3.16 -6.15 36.83
CA ALA A 34 -2.13 -5.15 37.13
C ALA A 34 -2.28 -4.62 38.57
N SER A 35 -1.54 -5.23 39.50
CA SER A 35 -1.49 -4.79 40.91
C SER A 35 -0.55 -3.60 41.16
N SER A 36 0.29 -3.23 40.17
CA SER A 36 1.23 -2.11 40.26
C SER A 36 1.48 -1.43 38.91
N VAL A 37 1.93 -0.18 38.95
CA VAL A 37 2.31 0.60 37.75
C VAL A 37 3.43 -0.09 36.97
N THR A 38 4.37 -0.72 37.66
CA THR A 38 5.48 -1.47 37.04
C THR A 38 4.97 -2.69 36.27
N MET A 39 4.01 -3.44 36.83
CA MET A 39 3.39 -4.58 36.14
C MET A 39 2.59 -4.13 34.92
N ALA A 40 1.80 -3.06 35.06
CA ALA A 40 1.08 -2.46 33.93
C ALA A 40 2.03 -2.02 32.80
N SER A 41 3.16 -1.41 33.16
CA SER A 41 4.20 -0.98 32.22
C SER A 41 4.86 -2.15 31.48
N LEU A 42 5.13 -3.27 32.17
CA LEU A 42 5.65 -4.49 31.54
C LEU A 42 4.62 -5.16 30.61
N CYS A 43 3.35 -5.20 31.02
CA CYS A 43 2.25 -5.68 30.17
C CYS A 43 2.11 -4.82 28.91
N ALA A 44 2.17 -3.49 29.06
CA ALA A 44 2.16 -2.58 27.92
C ALA A 44 3.33 -2.84 26.96
N GLY A 45 4.55 -3.08 27.47
CA GLY A 45 5.71 -3.48 26.67
C GLY A 45 5.47 -4.76 25.86
N ARG A 46 4.91 -5.81 26.49
CA ARG A 46 4.58 -7.08 25.79
C ARG A 46 3.49 -6.88 24.74
N LEU A 47 2.45 -6.11 25.07
CA LEU A 47 1.35 -5.82 24.15
C LEU A 47 1.79 -4.95 22.96
N ALA A 48 2.75 -4.05 23.17
CA ALA A 48 3.39 -3.28 22.10
C ALA A 48 4.04 -4.20 21.06
N LEU A 49 4.71 -5.28 21.48
CA LEU A 49 5.36 -6.22 20.55
C LEU A 49 4.36 -6.89 19.61
N PHE A 50 3.18 -7.28 20.10
CA PHE A 50 2.14 -7.84 19.23
C PHE A 50 1.60 -6.81 18.23
N ASN A 51 1.38 -5.59 18.68
CA ASN A 51 0.91 -4.49 17.84
C ASN A 51 1.98 -4.02 16.83
N MET A 52 3.25 -4.32 17.07
CA MET A 52 4.35 -4.03 16.15
C MET A 52 4.42 -4.99 14.96
N ILE A 53 3.83 -6.18 15.04
CA ILE A 53 3.87 -7.19 13.95
C ILE A 53 3.42 -6.59 12.61
N PRO A 54 2.20 -6.02 12.45
CA PRO A 54 1.77 -5.43 11.18
C PRO A 54 2.53 -4.15 10.77
N LEU A 55 3.38 -3.60 11.65
CA LEU A 55 4.20 -2.41 11.36
C LEU A 55 5.52 -2.76 10.70
N PHE A 56 6.14 -3.87 11.13
CA PHE A 56 7.51 -4.22 10.77
C PHE A 56 7.64 -5.53 9.97
N LEU A 57 6.53 -6.24 9.69
CA LEU A 57 6.56 -7.52 8.97
C LEU A 57 7.12 -7.37 7.54
N SER A 58 6.79 -6.29 6.85
CA SER A 58 7.35 -5.93 5.54
C SER A 58 7.17 -4.44 5.28
N PRO A 59 8.12 -3.77 4.60
CA PRO A 59 7.97 -2.38 4.17
C PRO A 59 6.91 -2.21 3.06
N ASP A 60 6.53 -3.27 2.33
CA ASP A 60 5.52 -3.19 1.27
C ASP A 60 4.12 -3.62 1.75
N LEU A 61 3.27 -2.62 1.99
CA LEU A 61 1.91 -2.84 2.47
C LEU A 61 1.00 -3.51 1.43
N ALA A 62 1.28 -3.38 0.13
CA ALA A 62 0.43 -3.99 -0.91
C ALA A 62 0.67 -5.49 -1.01
N PHE A 63 1.94 -5.91 -0.96
CA PHE A 63 2.31 -7.30 -0.88
C PHE A 63 1.72 -7.97 0.36
N LEU A 64 1.84 -7.38 1.54
CA LEU A 64 1.22 -7.93 2.76
C LEU A 64 -0.31 -8.01 2.66
N ALA A 65 -0.94 -6.99 2.09
CA ALA A 65 -2.39 -7.01 1.88
C ALA A 65 -2.79 -8.19 0.99
N ASP A 66 -2.11 -8.39 -0.13
CA ASP A 66 -2.39 -9.49 -1.06
C ASP A 66 -2.09 -10.86 -0.45
N SER A 67 -0.97 -11.02 0.29
CA SER A 67 -0.63 -12.26 0.98
C SER A 67 -1.66 -12.66 2.04
N LEU A 68 -2.36 -11.68 2.62
CA LEU A 68 -3.43 -11.89 3.60
C LEU A 68 -4.83 -11.94 2.96
N GLY A 69 -4.94 -11.78 1.64
CA GLY A 69 -6.23 -11.70 0.95
C GLY A 69 -7.06 -10.46 1.31
N LEU A 70 -6.43 -9.40 1.82
CA LEU A 70 -7.07 -8.15 2.23
C LEU A 70 -6.90 -7.07 1.18
N SER A 71 -7.82 -6.11 1.13
CA SER A 71 -7.58 -4.90 0.33
C SER A 71 -6.50 -4.02 0.97
N LEU A 72 -5.70 -3.34 0.15
CA LEU A 72 -4.71 -2.36 0.64
C LEU A 72 -5.33 -1.29 1.54
N ARG A 73 -6.58 -0.90 1.31
CA ARG A 73 -7.30 0.06 2.16
C ARG A 73 -7.50 -0.48 3.57
N VAL A 74 -7.91 -1.75 3.70
CA VAL A 74 -8.07 -2.43 4.99
C VAL A 74 -6.71 -2.56 5.68
N PHE A 75 -5.69 -3.03 4.97
CA PHE A 75 -4.37 -3.21 5.58
C PHE A 75 -3.72 -1.89 6.03
N ARG A 76 -3.90 -0.80 5.28
CA ARG A 76 -3.48 0.56 5.71
C ARG A 76 -4.17 1.01 7.00
N LYS A 77 -5.44 0.65 7.21
CA LYS A 77 -6.15 0.93 8.47
C LYS A 77 -5.58 0.10 9.62
N VAL A 78 -5.29 -1.18 9.39
CA VAL A 78 -4.63 -2.05 10.38
C VAL A 78 -3.27 -1.49 10.76
N HIS A 79 -2.42 -1.14 9.78
CA HIS A 79 -1.12 -0.52 10.02
C HIS A 79 -1.25 0.78 10.82
N CYS A 80 -2.18 1.66 10.44
CA CYS A 80 -2.38 2.93 11.17
C CYS A 80 -2.87 2.71 12.61
N SER A 81 -3.85 1.83 12.81
CA SER A 81 -4.40 1.54 14.14
C SER A 81 -3.34 0.89 15.05
N SER A 82 -2.60 -0.08 14.51
CA SER A 82 -1.52 -0.75 15.24
C SER A 82 -0.39 0.21 15.60
N GLY A 83 -0.08 1.20 14.75
CA GLY A 83 0.91 2.24 15.02
C GLY A 83 0.51 3.15 16.18
N VAL A 84 -0.76 3.60 16.20
CA VAL A 84 -1.31 4.39 17.31
C VAL A 84 -1.34 3.59 18.61
N MET A 85 -1.78 2.32 18.54
CA MET A 85 -1.81 1.43 19.71
C MET A 85 -0.40 1.21 20.26
N THR A 86 0.56 0.89 19.39
CA THR A 86 1.97 0.72 19.76
C THR A 86 2.53 1.97 20.43
N MET A 87 2.22 3.17 19.90
CA MET A 87 2.61 4.43 20.54
C MET A 87 2.05 4.54 21.95
N MET A 88 0.74 4.34 22.15
CA MET A 88 0.11 4.40 23.47
C MET A 88 0.75 3.41 24.45
N MET A 89 1.01 2.17 24.02
CA MET A 89 1.67 1.17 24.84
C MET A 89 3.12 1.54 25.17
N THR A 90 3.86 2.04 24.19
CA THR A 90 5.26 2.43 24.39
C THR A 90 5.38 3.67 25.26
N LEU A 91 4.41 4.60 25.25
CA LEU A 91 4.37 5.73 26.17
C LEU A 91 4.24 5.27 27.62
N VAL A 92 3.37 4.30 27.90
CA VAL A 92 3.24 3.67 29.22
C VAL A 92 4.51 2.90 29.60
N HIS A 93 5.25 2.39 28.61
CA HIS A 93 6.50 1.66 28.78
C HIS A 93 7.78 2.55 28.80
N GLY A 94 7.69 3.83 28.41
CA GLY A 94 8.82 4.79 28.38
C GLY A 94 9.54 4.99 27.03
N GLY A 95 8.98 4.58 25.89
CA GLY A 95 9.62 4.65 24.56
C GLY A 95 9.42 5.97 23.80
N LEU A 96 10.49 6.73 23.56
CA LEU A 96 10.46 8.05 22.89
C LEU A 96 10.50 7.98 21.34
N ALA A 97 11.20 7.01 20.75
CA ALA A 97 11.42 6.95 19.29
C ALA A 97 10.14 6.68 18.48
N ILE A 98 9.25 5.84 19.01
CA ILE A 98 7.98 5.46 18.36
C ILE A 98 6.98 6.62 18.45
N LEU A 99 6.99 7.38 19.54
CA LEU A 99 6.21 8.60 19.71
C LEU A 99 6.50 9.60 18.58
N LEU A 100 7.79 9.84 18.31
CA LEU A 100 8.20 10.78 17.26
C LEU A 100 7.75 10.31 15.87
N ALA A 101 7.87 9.01 15.56
CA ALA A 101 7.45 8.45 14.27
C ALA A 101 5.94 8.64 14.01
N VAL A 102 5.10 8.50 15.03
CA VAL A 102 3.64 8.67 14.90
C VAL A 102 3.24 10.15 14.85
N VAL A 103 3.85 11.02 15.66
CA VAL A 103 3.62 12.47 15.60
C VAL A 103 3.94 13.01 14.21
N LEU A 104 5.05 12.59 13.61
CA LEU A 104 5.40 12.98 12.24
C LEU A 104 4.46 12.38 11.19
N SER A 105 3.79 11.27 11.52
CA SER A 105 2.74 10.66 10.69
C SER A 105 1.39 11.37 10.76
N ALA A 106 1.27 12.45 11.56
CA ALA A 106 0.09 13.27 11.61
C ALA A 106 -0.31 13.79 10.21
N GLN A 107 -1.62 13.74 9.95
CA GLN A 107 -2.18 14.06 8.63
C GLN A 107 -1.84 15.49 8.16
N PHE A 108 -1.59 16.41 9.09
CA PHE A 108 -1.15 17.77 8.75
C PHE A 108 0.25 17.78 8.12
N LEU A 109 1.24 17.17 8.77
CA LEU A 109 2.62 17.17 8.30
C LEU A 109 2.79 16.41 6.98
N ARG A 110 2.11 15.26 6.84
CA ARG A 110 2.08 14.46 5.61
C ARG A 110 1.55 15.23 4.40
N ARG A 111 0.62 16.18 4.60
CA ARG A 111 0.03 16.97 3.50
C ARG A 111 0.95 18.08 3.00
N MET A 112 1.79 18.63 3.88
CA MET A 112 2.69 19.73 3.54
C MET A 112 4.01 19.23 2.95
N LEU A 113 4.59 18.17 3.53
CA LEU A 113 5.95 17.72 3.20
C LEU A 113 5.98 16.21 2.93
N TYR A 114 5.11 15.70 2.05
CA TYR A 114 4.96 14.26 1.82
C TYR A 114 6.28 13.52 1.57
N GLU A 115 7.15 14.07 0.70
CA GLU A 115 8.43 13.44 0.35
C GLU A 115 9.39 13.38 1.55
N ALA A 116 9.53 14.47 2.31
CA ALA A 116 10.36 14.50 3.52
C ALA A 116 9.78 13.61 4.63
N PHE A 117 8.46 13.64 4.80
CA PHE A 117 7.72 12.79 5.73
C PHE A 117 8.02 11.31 5.48
N LEU A 118 7.93 10.85 4.23
CA LEU A 118 8.17 9.45 3.89
C LEU A 118 9.60 9.02 4.27
N ARG A 119 10.60 9.87 4.03
CA ARG A 119 12.00 9.58 4.37
C ARG A 119 12.26 9.55 5.86
N ILE A 120 11.74 10.54 6.59
CA ILE A 120 11.90 10.59 8.04
C ILE A 120 11.18 9.41 8.70
N HIS A 121 9.98 9.04 8.20
CA HIS A 121 9.26 7.87 8.68
C HIS A 121 10.05 6.58 8.46
N GLN A 122 10.63 6.37 7.27
CA GLN A 122 11.48 5.21 6.98
C GLN A 122 12.71 5.16 7.89
N ALA A 123 13.42 6.28 8.08
CA ALA A 123 14.59 6.36 8.96
C ALA A 123 14.22 6.07 10.42
N LEU A 124 13.12 6.64 10.91
CA LEU A 124 12.63 6.39 12.27
C LEU A 124 12.12 4.96 12.45
N ALA A 125 11.54 4.33 11.43
CA ALA A 125 11.14 2.92 11.49
C ALA A 125 12.37 2.01 11.63
N ILE A 126 13.43 2.25 10.85
CA ILE A 126 14.70 1.50 10.97
C ILE A 126 15.32 1.72 12.35
N LEU A 127 15.39 2.98 12.81
CA LEU A 127 15.89 3.31 14.14
C LEU A 127 15.07 2.61 15.23
N ALA A 128 13.75 2.69 15.19
CA ALA A 128 12.86 2.04 16.15
C ALA A 128 13.08 0.52 16.15
N ALA A 129 13.09 -0.14 14.99
CA ALA A 129 13.34 -1.58 14.89
C ALA A 129 14.69 -1.98 15.50
N SER A 130 15.76 -1.21 15.23
CA SER A 130 17.09 -1.47 15.80
C SER A 130 17.14 -1.28 17.32
N LEU A 131 16.50 -0.22 17.84
CA LEU A 131 16.42 0.04 19.28
C LEU A 131 15.59 -1.02 20.00
N ILE A 132 14.46 -1.44 19.42
CA ILE A 132 13.63 -2.53 19.95
C ILE A 132 14.44 -3.82 19.99
N CYS A 133 15.10 -4.18 18.89
CA CYS A 133 15.92 -5.40 18.84
C CYS A 133 17.03 -5.38 19.91
N ARG A 134 17.76 -4.27 20.03
CA ARG A 134 18.78 -4.10 21.08
C ARG A 134 18.18 -4.20 22.48
N HIS A 135 17.08 -3.51 22.74
CA HIS A 135 16.39 -3.55 24.03
C HIS A 135 15.96 -4.98 24.41
N LEU A 136 15.34 -5.72 23.49
CA LEU A 136 14.94 -7.10 23.73
C LEU A 136 16.13 -8.04 24.00
N LEU A 137 17.27 -7.81 23.35
CA LEU A 137 18.49 -8.59 23.57
C LEU A 137 19.18 -8.29 24.90
N THR A 138 18.98 -7.09 25.46
CA THR A 138 19.52 -6.71 26.78
C THR A 138 18.71 -7.25 27.96
N ILE A 139 17.46 -7.69 27.74
CA ILE A 139 16.64 -8.26 28.81
C ILE A 139 17.07 -9.72 29.03
N PRO A 140 17.60 -10.08 30.22
CA PRO A 140 18.17 -11.41 30.46
C PRO A 140 17.13 -12.53 30.36
N ASP A 141 15.91 -12.31 30.84
CA ASP A 141 14.84 -13.32 30.89
C ASP A 141 13.94 -13.32 29.65
N PHE A 142 14.26 -12.52 28.62
CA PHE A 142 13.41 -12.47 27.43
C PHE A 142 13.60 -13.73 26.56
N PRO A 143 12.52 -14.49 26.27
CA PRO A 143 12.60 -15.69 25.45
C PRO A 143 12.96 -15.33 24.00
N ARG A 144 14.24 -15.50 23.65
CA ARG A 144 14.81 -15.18 22.32
C ARG A 144 14.13 -15.93 21.17
N LEU A 145 13.46 -17.05 21.47
CA LEU A 145 12.65 -17.80 20.50
C LEU A 145 11.63 -16.90 19.78
N TYR A 146 10.94 -15.98 20.48
CA TYR A 146 9.97 -15.09 19.84
C TYR A 146 10.61 -14.16 18.81
N LEU A 147 11.82 -13.67 19.10
CA LEU A 147 12.58 -12.84 18.15
C LEU A 147 13.00 -13.66 16.93
N TYR A 148 13.46 -14.90 17.12
CA TYR A 148 13.86 -15.77 16.01
C TYR A 148 12.67 -16.19 15.13
N VAL A 149 11.52 -16.50 15.72
CA VAL A 149 10.28 -16.79 14.98
C VAL A 149 9.83 -15.57 14.20
N TYR A 150 9.82 -14.39 14.83
CA TYR A 150 9.47 -13.15 14.13
C TYR A 150 10.43 -12.87 12.96
N ALA A 151 11.75 -12.96 13.20
CA ALA A 151 12.77 -12.72 12.20
C ALA A 151 12.67 -13.70 11.05
N SER A 152 12.44 -15.00 11.31
CA SER A 152 12.32 -16.00 10.25
C SER A 152 11.10 -15.77 9.37
N VAL A 153 9.93 -15.47 9.96
CA VAL A 153 8.70 -15.17 9.21
C VAL A 153 8.87 -13.88 8.39
N ALA A 154 9.38 -12.81 8.99
CA ALA A 154 9.62 -11.55 8.30
C ALA A 154 10.65 -11.72 7.16
N SER A 155 11.76 -12.40 7.41
CA SER A 155 12.76 -12.70 6.38
C SER A 155 12.18 -13.54 5.25
N CYS A 156 11.43 -14.60 5.55
CA CYS A 156 10.79 -15.44 4.54
C CYS A 156 9.85 -14.62 3.64
N LEU A 157 8.98 -13.80 4.23
CA LEU A 157 8.08 -12.92 3.49
C LEU A 157 8.85 -11.93 2.60
N ASN A 158 9.86 -11.25 3.14
CA ASN A 158 10.61 -10.25 2.37
C ASN A 158 11.51 -10.87 1.29
N ILE A 159 12.06 -12.06 1.52
CA ILE A 159 12.77 -12.83 0.49
C ILE A 159 11.82 -13.25 -0.62
N SER A 160 10.62 -13.76 -0.28
CA SER A 160 9.61 -14.12 -1.28
C SER A 160 9.16 -12.90 -2.10
N TYR A 161 9.01 -11.75 -1.45
CA TYR A 161 8.68 -10.49 -2.10
C TYR A 161 9.78 -10.04 -3.08
N LEU A 162 11.04 -10.05 -2.61
CA LEU A 162 12.19 -9.70 -3.44
C LEU A 162 12.33 -10.66 -4.63
N ALA A 163 12.19 -11.97 -4.38
CA ALA A 163 12.22 -12.98 -5.44
C ALA A 163 11.13 -12.73 -6.49
N LEU A 164 9.92 -12.33 -6.07
CA LEU A 164 8.82 -12.01 -6.99
C LEU A 164 9.12 -10.76 -7.83
N ILE A 165 9.67 -9.70 -7.23
CA ILE A 165 10.09 -8.50 -7.95
C ILE A 165 11.18 -8.87 -8.96
N LEU A 166 12.23 -9.57 -8.52
CA LEU A 166 13.33 -9.97 -9.40
C LEU A 166 12.83 -10.86 -10.55
N TYR A 167 11.98 -11.84 -10.24
CA TYR A 167 11.37 -12.70 -11.26
C TYR A 167 10.59 -11.88 -12.29
N ARG A 168 9.78 -10.91 -11.86
CA ARG A 168 8.93 -10.11 -12.78
C ARG A 168 9.71 -9.07 -13.59
N ASN A 169 10.77 -8.49 -13.02
CA ASN A 169 11.50 -7.39 -13.63
C ASN A 169 12.81 -7.82 -14.32
N VAL A 170 13.29 -9.05 -14.10
CA VAL A 170 14.52 -9.56 -14.69
C VAL A 170 14.22 -10.80 -15.54
N SER A 171 14.59 -10.74 -16.81
CA SER A 171 14.51 -11.86 -17.74
C SER A 171 15.77 -11.94 -18.58
N VAL A 172 16.30 -13.16 -18.73
CA VAL A 172 17.45 -13.42 -19.60
C VAL A 172 17.10 -13.00 -21.02
N GLY A 173 18.01 -12.25 -21.67
CA GLY A 173 17.87 -11.81 -23.06
C GLY A 173 16.86 -10.68 -23.30
N LYS A 174 16.31 -10.04 -22.26
CA LYS A 174 15.40 -8.89 -22.40
C LYS A 174 15.90 -7.68 -21.61
N PRO A 175 15.64 -6.46 -22.08
CA PRO A 175 15.97 -5.25 -21.32
C PRO A 175 15.14 -5.18 -20.03
N PHE A 176 15.64 -4.40 -19.06
CA PHE A 176 14.87 -4.01 -17.87
C PHE A 176 13.58 -3.26 -18.27
N PRO A 177 12.55 -3.27 -17.42
CA PRO A 177 11.31 -2.56 -17.70
C PRO A 177 11.57 -1.07 -17.95
N ARG A 178 10.87 -0.51 -18.94
CA ARG A 178 10.93 0.92 -19.27
C ARG A 178 9.55 1.54 -19.16
N ALA A 179 9.51 2.80 -18.76
CA ALA A 179 8.30 3.60 -18.75
C ALA A 179 8.46 4.78 -19.71
N TYR A 180 7.53 4.89 -20.64
CA TYR A 180 7.41 6.03 -21.54
C TYR A 180 6.29 6.96 -21.06
N LEU A 181 6.62 8.24 -20.87
CA LEU A 181 5.70 9.21 -20.28
C LEU A 181 5.21 10.21 -21.33
N LEU A 182 3.90 10.38 -21.43
CA LEU A 182 3.25 11.31 -22.34
C LEU A 182 2.30 12.20 -21.54
N SER A 183 2.68 13.47 -21.35
CA SER A 183 1.88 14.42 -20.60
C SER A 183 0.96 15.23 -21.51
N HIS A 184 -0.34 15.26 -21.16
CA HIS A 184 -1.37 16.00 -21.88
C HIS A 184 -2.43 16.55 -20.91
N GLY A 185 -2.73 17.85 -21.02
CA GLY A 185 -3.88 18.47 -20.33
C GLY A 185 -3.94 18.25 -18.82
N GLY A 186 -2.80 18.26 -18.12
CA GLY A 186 -2.74 18.04 -16.67
C GLY A 186 -2.77 16.57 -16.22
N SER A 187 -2.68 15.63 -17.16
CA SER A 187 -2.44 14.21 -16.90
C SER A 187 -1.22 13.68 -17.61
N THR A 188 -0.72 12.56 -17.13
CA THR A 188 0.38 11.82 -17.75
C THR A 188 -0.09 10.41 -18.03
N ARG A 189 -0.07 10.01 -19.31
CA ARG A 189 -0.18 8.62 -19.74
C ARG A 189 1.20 8.00 -19.59
N ILE A 190 1.27 6.88 -18.89
CA ILE A 190 2.50 6.13 -18.67
C ILE A 190 2.32 4.77 -19.36
N ILE A 191 3.21 4.47 -20.30
CA ILE A 191 3.26 3.19 -21.00
C ILE A 191 4.44 2.42 -20.42
N VAL A 192 4.19 1.28 -19.81
CA VAL A 192 5.21 0.47 -19.13
C VAL A 192 5.44 -0.82 -19.89
N ASP A 193 6.65 -1.03 -20.36
CA ASP A 193 7.06 -2.27 -21.02
C ASP A 193 7.62 -3.25 -20.00
N LEU A 194 7.08 -4.46 -20.03
CA LEU A 194 7.35 -5.55 -19.11
C LEU A 194 8.22 -6.60 -19.80
N PRO A 195 9.32 -7.05 -19.17
CA PRO A 195 10.13 -8.14 -19.73
C PRO A 195 9.35 -9.46 -19.74
N ARG A 196 8.46 -9.66 -18.76
CA ARG A 196 7.56 -10.82 -18.69
C ARG A 196 6.12 -10.36 -18.81
N ALA A 197 5.41 -10.90 -19.80
CA ALA A 197 4.00 -10.58 -19.99
C ALA A 197 3.17 -11.06 -18.79
N LEU A 198 2.29 -10.20 -18.30
CA LEU A 198 1.44 -10.45 -17.13
C LEU A 198 -0.04 -10.44 -17.51
N GLN A 199 -0.80 -11.32 -16.89
CA GLN A 199 -2.25 -11.25 -16.93
C GLN A 199 -2.69 -10.26 -15.86
N ILE A 200 -3.38 -9.19 -16.27
CA ILE A 200 -3.91 -8.18 -15.36
C ILE A 200 -5.44 -8.26 -15.36
N ASP A 201 -6.03 -8.41 -14.18
CA ASP A 201 -7.48 -8.37 -14.04
C ASP A 201 -7.98 -6.93 -13.91
N ALA A 202 -9.23 -6.71 -14.35
CA ALA A 202 -9.85 -5.40 -14.28
C ALA A 202 -9.91 -4.88 -12.83
N GLY A 203 -9.43 -3.65 -12.62
CA GLY A 203 -9.37 -3.00 -11.31
C GLY A 203 -8.08 -3.22 -10.52
N GLN A 204 -7.17 -4.08 -10.99
CA GLN A 204 -5.86 -4.25 -10.37
C GLN A 204 -4.93 -3.05 -10.62
N TYR A 205 -3.95 -2.89 -9.75
CA TYR A 205 -2.96 -1.82 -9.83
C TYR A 205 -1.55 -2.38 -9.67
N ILE A 206 -0.56 -1.57 -10.05
CA ILE A 206 0.86 -1.88 -9.82
C ILE A 206 1.49 -0.78 -8.99
N ASN A 207 2.48 -1.14 -8.18
CA ASN A 207 3.38 -0.18 -7.55
C ASN A 207 4.53 0.07 -8.52
N LEU A 208 4.70 1.31 -8.97
CA LEU A 208 5.70 1.69 -9.97
C LEU A 208 6.80 2.55 -9.34
N TRP A 209 8.04 2.18 -9.59
CA TRP A 209 9.23 3.00 -9.36
C TRP A 209 9.71 3.50 -10.72
N ILE A 210 9.90 4.81 -10.85
CA ILE A 210 10.44 5.43 -12.06
C ILE A 210 11.74 6.12 -11.67
N TRP A 211 12.81 5.79 -12.37
CA TRP A 211 14.08 6.49 -12.22
C TRP A 211 14.22 7.51 -13.34
N ALA A 212 14.21 8.79 -12.96
CA ALA A 212 14.58 9.91 -13.83
C ALA A 212 15.18 11.04 -12.97
N PRO A 213 16.43 11.44 -13.22
CA PRO A 213 17.10 12.49 -12.45
C PRO A 213 16.38 13.85 -12.54
N GLU A 214 15.68 14.12 -13.64
CA GLU A 214 14.93 15.36 -13.89
C GLU A 214 13.70 15.51 -12.98
N MET A 215 13.14 14.38 -12.51
CA MET A 215 12.02 14.41 -11.57
C MET A 215 12.50 14.55 -10.13
N SER A 216 13.40 13.67 -9.70
CA SER A 216 14.01 13.68 -8.38
C SER A 216 15.09 12.62 -8.31
N PHE A 217 16.24 12.95 -7.72
CA PHE A 217 17.28 11.97 -7.39
C PHE A 217 16.73 10.78 -6.58
N TRP A 218 15.76 11.04 -5.69
CA TRP A 218 15.17 10.04 -4.81
C TRP A 218 13.92 9.35 -5.38
N ALA A 219 13.58 9.57 -6.66
CA ALA A 219 12.41 8.97 -7.29
C ALA A 219 12.47 7.43 -7.32
N CYS A 220 13.67 6.85 -7.49
CA CYS A 220 13.85 5.39 -7.47
C CYS A 220 13.54 4.74 -6.11
N MET A 221 13.54 5.52 -5.03
CA MET A 221 13.21 5.04 -3.69
C MET A 221 11.76 5.36 -3.29
N GLN A 222 10.88 5.66 -4.25
CA GLN A 222 9.46 5.89 -4.03
C GLN A 222 8.65 5.04 -5.01
N SER A 223 7.88 4.09 -4.49
CA SER A 223 6.83 3.44 -5.28
C SER A 223 5.53 4.22 -5.19
N HIS A 224 4.83 4.30 -6.31
CA HIS A 224 3.48 4.85 -6.36
C HIS A 224 2.50 3.83 -6.92
N PRO A 225 1.36 3.59 -6.24
CA PRO A 225 0.32 2.71 -6.75
C PRO A 225 -0.42 3.40 -7.90
N PHE A 226 -0.47 2.76 -9.06
CA PHE A 226 -1.23 3.19 -10.22
C PHE A 226 -2.13 2.08 -10.73
N THR A 227 -3.42 2.37 -10.84
CA THR A 227 -4.37 1.44 -11.45
C THR A 227 -4.03 1.23 -12.91
N VAL A 228 -3.98 -0.03 -13.32
CA VAL A 228 -3.74 -0.37 -14.72
C VAL A 228 -5.00 -0.06 -15.50
N ALA A 229 -4.88 0.74 -16.55
CA ALA A 229 -6.01 1.18 -17.36
C ALA A 229 -6.27 0.26 -18.56
N SER A 230 -5.22 -0.42 -19.05
CA SER A 230 -5.30 -1.41 -20.12
C SER A 230 -5.67 -2.78 -19.56
N TRP A 231 -6.60 -3.46 -20.23
CA TRP A 231 -7.00 -4.84 -19.97
C TRP A 231 -7.00 -5.64 -21.27
N SER A 232 -6.61 -6.91 -21.19
CA SER A 232 -6.64 -7.86 -22.30
C SER A 232 -6.99 -9.26 -21.79
N PRO A 233 -7.69 -10.09 -22.58
CA PRO A 233 -7.91 -11.50 -22.24
C PRO A 233 -6.60 -12.32 -22.19
N VAL A 234 -5.53 -11.81 -22.80
CA VAL A 234 -4.21 -12.46 -22.85
C VAL A 234 -3.17 -11.68 -22.05
N ARG A 235 -2.07 -12.35 -21.72
CA ARG A 235 -0.95 -11.73 -21.00
C ARG A 235 -0.40 -10.55 -21.81
N GLN A 236 -0.21 -9.42 -21.15
CA GLN A 236 0.23 -8.17 -21.76
C GLN A 236 1.71 -7.93 -21.42
N ALA A 237 2.51 -7.64 -22.44
CA ALA A 237 3.89 -7.17 -22.25
C ALA A 237 3.97 -5.65 -22.08
N THR A 238 2.90 -4.92 -22.37
CA THR A 238 2.84 -3.46 -22.21
C THR A 238 1.59 -3.10 -21.43
N LEU A 239 1.75 -2.25 -20.41
CA LEU A 239 0.67 -1.76 -19.57
C LEU A 239 0.49 -0.25 -19.74
N GLU A 240 -0.75 0.20 -19.78
CA GLU A 240 -1.08 1.62 -19.82
C GLU A 240 -1.64 2.09 -18.48
N LEU A 241 -1.12 3.21 -18.00
CA LEU A 241 -1.56 3.88 -16.79
C LEU A 241 -1.93 5.33 -17.15
N PHE A 242 -2.98 5.86 -16.51
CA PHE A 242 -3.32 7.29 -16.59
C PHE A 242 -3.22 7.92 -15.21
N VAL A 243 -2.38 8.95 -15.10
CA VAL A 243 -2.08 9.60 -13.83
C VAL A 243 -2.47 11.07 -13.90
N LYS A 244 -3.34 11.50 -12.99
CA LYS A 244 -3.63 12.94 -12.80
C LYS A 244 -2.41 13.58 -12.13
N SER A 245 -1.95 14.72 -12.65
CA SER A 245 -0.93 15.52 -11.97
C SER A 245 -1.48 15.97 -10.60
N ARG A 246 -0.76 15.59 -9.54
CA ARG A 246 -0.99 16.00 -8.15
C ARG A 246 0.35 16.47 -7.56
N ARG A 247 0.35 16.92 -6.30
CA ARG A 247 1.57 17.34 -5.59
C ARG A 247 2.62 16.21 -5.48
N GLY A 248 3.90 16.59 -5.36
CA GLY A 248 5.02 15.66 -5.19
C GLY A 248 5.55 15.13 -6.52
N LEU A 249 5.89 13.84 -6.58
CA LEU A 249 6.47 13.21 -7.77
C LEU A 249 5.59 13.38 -9.03
N THR A 250 4.27 13.21 -8.90
CA THR A 250 3.35 13.29 -10.05
C THR A 250 3.29 14.67 -10.70
N SER A 251 3.57 15.75 -9.97
CA SER A 251 3.65 17.10 -10.54
C SER A 251 4.90 17.32 -11.38
N LYS A 252 5.92 16.46 -11.21
CA LYS A 252 7.20 16.53 -11.90
C LYS A 252 7.25 15.61 -13.12
N MET A 253 6.29 14.69 -13.27
CA MET A 253 6.16 13.82 -14.45
C MET A 253 6.10 14.56 -15.80
N PRO A 254 5.51 15.77 -15.92
CA PRO A 254 5.57 16.54 -17.16
C PRO A 254 6.99 16.91 -17.62
N LEU A 255 7.96 17.00 -16.69
CA LEU A 255 9.35 17.35 -17.01
C LEU A 255 10.05 16.28 -17.85
N VAL A 256 9.58 15.03 -17.77
CA VAL A 256 10.14 13.87 -18.49
C VAL A 256 9.20 13.38 -19.60
N SER A 257 8.26 14.21 -20.02
CA SER A 257 7.36 13.88 -21.11
C SER A 257 8.15 13.68 -22.40
N GLY A 258 7.93 12.56 -23.08
CA GLY A 258 8.65 12.17 -24.30
C GLY A 258 9.94 11.37 -24.05
N LEU A 259 10.32 11.15 -22.80
CA LEU A 259 11.51 10.36 -22.44
C LEU A 259 11.14 8.90 -22.12
N GLU A 260 12.08 7.99 -22.41
CA GLU A 260 12.09 6.63 -21.88
C GLU A 260 12.87 6.60 -20.56
N CYS A 261 12.19 6.25 -19.48
CA CYS A 261 12.79 6.15 -18.16
C CYS A 261 12.92 4.68 -17.73
N LEU A 262 13.98 4.36 -16.98
CA LEU A 262 14.08 3.05 -16.33
C LEU A 262 12.97 2.92 -15.30
N ALA A 263 12.29 1.78 -15.30
CA ALA A 263 11.20 1.51 -14.39
C ALA A 263 11.32 0.13 -13.74
N PHE A 264 10.84 0.04 -12.51
CA PHE A 264 10.60 -1.23 -11.84
C PHE A 264 9.18 -1.24 -11.33
N PHE A 265 8.58 -2.41 -11.22
CA PHE A 265 7.23 -2.52 -10.70
C PHE A 265 7.03 -3.74 -9.79
N SER A 266 5.99 -3.65 -8.98
CA SER A 266 5.46 -4.72 -8.15
C SER A 266 3.97 -4.84 -8.37
N GLY A 267 3.44 -6.06 -8.26
CA GLY A 267 2.07 -6.40 -8.64
C GLY A 267 1.98 -7.32 -9.87
N PRO A 268 0.76 -7.67 -10.31
CA PRO A 268 -0.50 -7.00 -10.00
C PRO A 268 -0.91 -7.14 -8.54
N HIS A 269 -1.42 -6.05 -7.99
CA HIS A 269 -1.96 -5.97 -6.64
C HIS A 269 -3.48 -5.73 -6.68
N GLY A 270 -4.14 -6.10 -5.59
CA GLY A 270 -5.57 -5.92 -5.43
C GLY A 270 -6.40 -7.12 -5.89
N PRO A 271 -7.65 -7.20 -5.40
CA PRO A 271 -8.49 -8.37 -5.57
C PRO A 271 -8.92 -8.55 -7.03
N ARG A 272 -9.10 -9.80 -7.42
CA ARG A 272 -9.82 -10.15 -8.64
C ARG A 272 -11.30 -10.01 -8.37
N ILE A 273 -11.95 -9.12 -9.12
CA ILE A 273 -13.40 -8.92 -9.03
C ILE A 273 -14.03 -9.69 -10.18
N ASP A 274 -14.75 -10.76 -9.83
CA ASP A 274 -15.58 -11.46 -10.81
C ASP A 274 -16.91 -10.72 -10.99
N VAL A 275 -17.21 -10.44 -12.25
CA VAL A 275 -18.37 -9.69 -12.72
C VAL A 275 -19.10 -10.46 -13.82
N SER A 276 -18.68 -11.70 -14.10
CA SER A 276 -19.19 -12.54 -15.19
C SER A 276 -20.66 -12.94 -15.02
N ASP A 277 -21.13 -13.04 -13.78
CA ASP A 277 -22.50 -13.46 -13.46
C ASP A 277 -23.57 -12.37 -13.58
N TYR A 278 -23.16 -11.10 -13.71
CA TYR A 278 -24.08 -9.98 -13.75
C TYR A 278 -24.56 -9.68 -15.17
N LYS A 279 -25.86 -9.34 -15.31
CA LYS A 279 -26.43 -8.91 -16.61
C LYS A 279 -26.33 -7.41 -16.87
N SER A 280 -26.13 -6.62 -15.82
CA SER A 280 -26.10 -5.16 -15.91
C SER A 280 -25.07 -4.60 -14.94
N ALA A 281 -24.32 -3.59 -15.39
CA ALA A 281 -23.30 -2.91 -14.61
C ALA A 281 -23.61 -1.41 -14.53
N ILE A 282 -23.55 -0.85 -13.31
CA ILE A 282 -23.62 0.59 -13.06
C ILE A 282 -22.24 1.04 -12.59
N MET A 283 -21.67 2.02 -13.26
CA MET A 283 -20.32 2.52 -13.04
C MET A 283 -20.39 3.99 -12.68
N VAL A 284 -20.05 4.33 -11.43
CA VAL A 284 -20.13 5.70 -10.90
C VAL A 284 -18.73 6.22 -10.60
N ALA A 285 -18.25 7.17 -11.41
CA ALA A 285 -16.92 7.76 -11.26
C ALA A 285 -17.00 9.27 -11.04
N SER A 286 -15.99 9.79 -10.32
CA SER A 286 -15.72 11.23 -10.20
C SER A 286 -14.31 11.53 -10.68
N ASP A 287 -14.12 12.63 -11.42
CA ASP A 287 -12.82 13.04 -11.94
C ASP A 287 -12.11 11.88 -12.71
N TYR A 288 -10.80 11.71 -12.47
CA TYR A 288 -9.94 10.64 -12.94
C TYR A 288 -10.25 9.27 -12.30
N GLY A 289 -11.24 9.18 -11.41
CA GLY A 289 -11.74 7.90 -10.91
C GLY A 289 -12.25 6.98 -12.04
N ILE A 290 -12.60 7.56 -13.20
CA ILE A 290 -12.97 6.84 -14.41
C ILE A 290 -11.84 5.93 -14.93
N VAL A 291 -10.57 6.25 -14.65
CA VAL A 291 -9.42 5.44 -15.09
C VAL A 291 -9.48 4.03 -14.48
N ALA A 292 -9.91 3.92 -13.22
CA ALA A 292 -10.07 2.62 -12.56
C ALA A 292 -11.19 1.76 -13.17
N MET A 293 -12.07 2.37 -13.96
CA MET A 293 -13.21 1.74 -14.62
C MET A 293 -12.90 1.32 -16.06
N LEU A 294 -11.90 1.90 -16.71
CA LEU A 294 -11.51 1.58 -18.09
C LEU A 294 -11.24 0.08 -18.33
N PRO A 295 -10.52 -0.65 -17.45
CA PRO A 295 -10.31 -2.09 -17.61
C PRO A 295 -11.61 -2.89 -17.64
N PHE A 296 -12.60 -2.49 -16.84
CA PHE A 296 -13.90 -3.14 -16.81
C PHE A 296 -14.67 -2.88 -18.10
N LEU A 297 -14.65 -1.65 -18.61
CA LEU A 297 -15.28 -1.31 -19.90
C LEU A 297 -14.66 -2.12 -21.04
N GLN A 298 -13.32 -2.20 -21.10
CA GLN A 298 -12.62 -3.01 -22.09
C GLN A 298 -12.99 -4.49 -21.97
N LYS A 299 -13.07 -5.03 -20.75
CA LYS A 299 -13.53 -6.39 -20.47
C LYS A 299 -14.97 -6.63 -20.92
N PHE A 300 -15.87 -5.69 -20.68
CA PHE A 300 -17.28 -5.81 -21.09
C PHE A 300 -17.46 -5.74 -22.60
N VAL A 301 -16.78 -4.80 -23.27
CA VAL A 301 -16.80 -4.68 -24.73
C VAL A 301 -16.24 -5.94 -25.38
N HIS A 302 -15.16 -6.49 -24.83
CA HIS A 302 -14.61 -7.77 -25.29
C HIS A 302 -15.61 -8.92 -25.09
N GLY A 303 -16.18 -9.04 -23.89
CA GLY A 303 -17.17 -10.06 -23.58
C GLY A 303 -18.40 -10.02 -24.49
N TYR A 304 -18.84 -8.82 -24.87
CA TYR A 304 -19.91 -8.62 -25.85
C TYR A 304 -19.49 -9.06 -27.26
N LYS A 305 -18.32 -8.62 -27.74
CA LYS A 305 -17.83 -8.95 -29.09
C LYS A 305 -17.61 -10.44 -29.33
N PHE A 306 -17.18 -11.17 -28.30
CA PHE A 306 -16.85 -12.59 -28.39
C PHE A 306 -17.91 -13.51 -27.77
N PHE A 307 -19.08 -12.98 -27.40
CA PHE A 307 -20.17 -13.74 -26.78
C PHE A 307 -19.77 -14.54 -25.54
N THR A 308 -18.76 -14.05 -24.80
CA THR A 308 -18.25 -14.70 -23.57
C THR A 308 -18.79 -14.07 -22.30
N GLY A 309 -19.40 -12.88 -22.38
CA GLY A 309 -19.94 -12.14 -21.25
C GLY A 309 -21.46 -12.20 -21.15
N ARG A 310 -21.99 -12.17 -19.92
CA ARG A 310 -23.44 -12.04 -19.65
C ARG A 310 -23.92 -10.60 -19.51
N ILE A 311 -23.02 -9.63 -19.45
CA ILE A 311 -23.35 -8.21 -19.30
C ILE A 311 -23.94 -7.70 -20.60
N CYS A 312 -25.19 -7.22 -20.54
CA CYS A 312 -25.92 -6.68 -21.68
C CYS A 312 -26.16 -5.16 -21.57
N ARG A 313 -26.05 -4.58 -20.36
CA ARG A 313 -26.33 -3.16 -20.11
C ARG A 313 -25.24 -2.53 -19.24
N ILE A 314 -24.72 -1.39 -19.69
CA ILE A 314 -23.70 -0.63 -18.97
C ILE A 314 -24.23 0.80 -18.81
N HIS A 315 -24.37 1.25 -17.57
CA HIS A 315 -24.73 2.64 -17.24
C HIS A 315 -23.52 3.32 -16.61
N ILE A 316 -23.01 4.36 -17.26
CA ILE A 316 -21.86 5.13 -16.77
C ILE A 316 -22.37 6.48 -16.28
N ILE A 317 -22.12 6.78 -15.02
CA ILE A 317 -22.36 8.07 -14.40
C ILE A 317 -21.00 8.67 -14.09
N TRP A 318 -20.58 9.65 -14.89
CA TRP A 318 -19.29 10.32 -14.73
C TRP A 318 -19.50 11.78 -14.34
N HIS A 319 -19.08 12.13 -13.13
CA HIS A 319 -19.04 13.50 -12.64
C HIS A 319 -17.64 14.08 -12.88
N VAL A 320 -17.53 15.06 -13.77
CA VAL A 320 -16.29 15.76 -14.09
C VAL A 320 -16.04 16.90 -13.11
#